data_AF-K9WUF5-F1
#
_entry.id   AF-K9WUF5-F1
#
_cell.length_a   1.000
_cell.length_b   1.000
_cell.length_c   1.000
_cell.angle_alpha   90.00
_cell.angle_beta   90.00
_cell.angle_gamma   90.00
#
_symmetry.space_group_name_H-M   'P 1'
#
loop_
_entity.id
_entity.type
_entity.pdbx_description
1 polymer ?
#
loop_
_entity_poly.entity_id
_entity_poly.type
_entity_poly.pdbx_seq_one_letter_code
_entity_poly.pdbx_strand_id
1 'polypeptide(L)'
;MDTVQQKILEQINFNLQSISLYIEKLSREEIKLDSNKIQLIDYSIYEWLNILENEELKKILEEYNQQSLNDIMNNNFVEYCRKIYLQIEILVNTFIIQKYGYNNIQDNNYTKIRRLQDFFYLVRGGEENFKKSKYKDKEYKTITHIMDIRDIASHTDYNGKSLAERVDLKGKSIKIKLQKLKNNISKEEIQGIFSEFVLYKNGVSIRGRLEEGYAYIQLFNLKDTYFNSQLVINYISTNYSILRHRLGNFEYDLDNDQPLNELKAFFEQQDYQKIKYTMNWFIQEIGNHLN
;
A
#
# COMPACT_ATOMS: atom_id res chain seq x y z
N MET A 1 68.96 1.25 -20.37
CA MET A 1 67.55 0.95 -20.66
C MET A 1 67.36 1.18 -22.14
N ASP A 2 66.82 0.22 -22.88
CA ASP A 2 66.69 0.31 -24.34
C ASP A 2 65.70 1.44 -24.69
N THR A 3 66.04 2.26 -25.68
CA THR A 3 65.18 3.29 -26.28
C THR A 3 63.78 2.77 -26.64
N VAL A 4 63.67 1.49 -27.01
CA VAL A 4 62.37 0.85 -27.28
C VAL A 4 61.57 0.66 -25.98
N GLN A 5 62.22 0.24 -24.88
CA GLN A 5 61.58 0.09 -23.57
C GLN A 5 61.13 1.44 -23.00
N GLN A 6 61.90 2.52 -23.20
CA GLN A 6 61.48 3.88 -22.81
C GLN A 6 60.20 4.32 -23.54
N LYS A 7 60.15 4.14 -24.87
CA LYS A 7 58.96 4.50 -25.66
C LYS A 7 57.73 3.67 -25.26
N ILE A 8 57.91 2.39 -24.94
CA ILE A 8 56.81 1.54 -24.46
C ILE A 8 56.31 2.03 -23.10
N LEU A 9 57.20 2.39 -22.17
CA LEU A 9 56.82 2.93 -20.86
C LEU A 9 56.10 4.28 -20.96
N GLU A 10 56.54 5.17 -21.84
CA GLU A 10 55.88 6.45 -22.12
C GLU A 10 54.46 6.24 -22.66
N GLN A 11 54.29 5.30 -23.60
CA GLN A 11 52.98 4.98 -24.15
C GLN A 11 52.04 4.35 -23.10
N ILE A 12 52.57 3.48 -22.25
CA ILE A 12 51.79 2.89 -21.13
C ILE A 12 51.33 3.98 -20.18
N ASN A 13 52.22 4.91 -19.80
CA ASN A 13 51.86 6.02 -18.91
C ASN A 13 50.81 6.96 -19.53
N PHE A 14 50.95 7.29 -20.81
CA PHE A 14 49.97 8.09 -21.52
C PHE A 14 48.58 7.42 -21.56
N ASN A 15 48.56 6.11 -21.82
CA ASN A 15 47.31 5.33 -21.84
C ASN A 15 46.67 5.26 -20.44
N LEU A 16 47.46 5.05 -19.38
CA LEU A 16 46.98 5.02 -18.00
C LEU A 16 46.40 6.38 -17.56
N GLN A 17 47.05 7.49 -17.91
CA GLN A 17 46.53 8.83 -17.66
C GLN A 17 45.20 9.07 -18.40
N SER A 18 45.11 8.62 -19.66
CA SER A 18 43.88 8.74 -20.45
C SER A 18 42.73 7.91 -19.87
N ILE A 19 43.01 6.68 -19.41
CA ILE A 19 42.03 5.83 -18.72
C ILE A 19 41.59 6.47 -17.40
N SER A 20 42.53 7.00 -16.60
CA SER A 20 42.20 7.69 -15.35
C SER A 20 41.31 8.91 -15.58
N LEU A 21 41.60 9.73 -16.60
CA LEU A 21 40.78 10.87 -16.99
C LEU A 21 39.39 10.44 -17.45
N TYR A 22 39.29 9.31 -18.17
CA TYR A 22 38.02 8.75 -18.59
C TYR A 22 37.20 8.21 -17.40
N ILE A 23 37.82 7.51 -16.45
CA ILE A 23 37.18 7.06 -15.21
C ILE A 23 36.75 8.25 -14.35
N GLU A 24 37.56 9.30 -14.28
CA GLU A 24 37.21 10.52 -13.55
C GLU A 24 36.06 11.26 -14.23
N LYS A 25 36.01 11.27 -15.57
CA LYS A 25 34.89 11.80 -16.34
C LYS A 25 33.62 10.98 -16.14
N LEU A 26 33.69 9.65 -16.24
CA LEU A 26 32.57 8.75 -15.95
C LEU A 26 32.09 8.95 -14.50
N SER A 27 33.01 9.00 -13.53
CA SER A 27 32.68 9.29 -12.13
C SER A 27 31.99 10.65 -11.98
N ARG A 28 32.48 11.72 -12.61
CA ARG A 28 31.87 13.06 -12.51
C ARG A 28 30.53 13.16 -13.26
N GLU A 29 30.35 12.43 -14.35
CA GLU A 29 29.12 12.41 -15.15
C GLU A 29 28.07 11.44 -14.57
N GLU A 30 28.44 10.30 -14.00
CA GLU A 30 27.56 9.35 -13.28
C GLU A 30 27.23 9.79 -11.85
N ILE A 31 28.13 10.48 -11.14
CA ILE A 31 27.87 11.02 -9.78
C ILE A 31 27.04 12.31 -9.83
N LYS A 32 26.82 12.90 -11.01
CA LYS A 32 25.62 13.71 -11.25
C LYS A 32 24.39 12.80 -11.40
N LEU A 33 24.19 11.89 -10.45
CA LEU A 33 22.86 11.53 -10.00
C LEU A 33 22.21 12.86 -9.62
N ASP A 34 21.36 13.34 -10.51
CA ASP A 34 20.59 14.57 -10.32
C ASP A 34 19.88 14.42 -8.96
N SER A 35 20.44 15.01 -7.91
CA SER A 35 19.96 14.84 -6.54
C SER A 35 18.51 15.32 -6.40
N ASN A 36 18.06 16.18 -7.32
CA ASN A 36 16.68 16.61 -7.48
C ASN A 36 15.74 15.50 -7.99
N LYS A 37 16.25 14.42 -8.59
CA LYS A 37 15.47 13.23 -9.00
C LYS A 37 15.28 12.24 -7.86
N ILE A 38 16.05 12.35 -6.79
CA ILE A 38 16.00 11.40 -5.69
C ILE A 38 14.91 11.85 -4.71
N GLN A 39 13.81 11.10 -4.70
CA GLN A 39 12.61 11.41 -3.93
C GLN A 39 12.75 11.02 -2.44
N LEU A 40 13.83 11.44 -1.78
CA LEU A 40 14.02 11.26 -0.34
C LEU A 40 13.22 12.27 0.48
N ILE A 41 12.84 11.86 1.68
CA ILE A 41 12.20 12.71 2.68
C ILE A 41 13.27 13.54 3.36
N ASP A 42 13.07 14.85 3.47
CA ASP A 42 13.98 15.72 4.23
C ASP A 42 13.41 15.88 5.65
N TYR A 43 14.02 15.22 6.64
CA TYR A 43 13.56 15.31 8.03
C TYR A 43 14.00 16.59 8.73
N SER A 44 14.98 17.31 8.18
CA SER A 44 15.53 18.51 8.81
C SER A 44 14.52 19.65 8.91
N ILE A 45 13.47 19.63 8.08
CA ILE A 45 12.44 20.68 8.05
C ILE A 45 11.39 20.54 9.15
N TYR A 46 11.35 19.43 9.90
CA TYR A 46 10.35 19.20 10.94
C TYR A 46 10.91 19.55 12.31
N GLU A 47 10.53 20.72 12.83
CA GLU A 47 11.01 21.25 14.11
C GLU A 47 10.93 20.24 15.26
N TRP A 48 9.82 19.51 15.37
CA TRP A 48 9.60 18.52 16.42
C TRP A 48 10.57 17.34 16.37
N LEU A 49 11.15 17.01 15.21
CA LEU A 49 12.18 15.97 15.09
C LEU A 49 13.59 16.50 15.43
N ASN A 50 13.77 17.82 15.48
CA ASN A 50 15.06 18.46 15.74
C ASN A 50 15.28 18.83 17.22
N ILE A 51 14.31 18.55 18.09
CA ILE A 51 14.50 18.67 19.54
C ILE A 51 15.38 17.53 20.06
N LEU A 52 16.10 17.77 21.15
CA LEU A 52 17.06 16.81 21.72
C LEU A 52 16.40 15.48 22.07
N GLU A 53 15.15 15.51 22.54
CA GLU A 53 14.39 14.32 22.93
C GLU A 53 14.14 13.36 21.75
N ASN A 54 14.13 13.86 20.51
CA ASN A 54 13.81 13.09 19.31
C ASN A 54 15.03 12.81 18.42
N GLU A 55 16.26 13.10 18.87
CA GLU A 55 17.48 12.91 18.07
C GLU A 55 17.66 11.45 17.61
N GLU A 56 17.47 10.49 18.51
CA GLU A 56 17.54 9.05 18.17
C GLU A 56 16.43 8.63 17.19
N LEU A 57 15.21 9.15 17.37
CA LEU A 57 14.10 8.90 16.45
C LEU A 57 14.44 9.41 15.05
N LYS A 58 14.91 10.65 14.94
CA LYS A 58 15.32 11.27 13.68
C LYS A 58 16.41 10.45 12.99
N LYS A 59 17.44 10.04 13.72
CA LYS A 59 18.54 9.22 13.21
C LYS A 59 18.05 7.90 12.60
N ILE A 60 17.13 7.20 13.27
CA ILE A 60 16.55 5.95 12.75
C ILE A 60 15.76 6.20 11.45
N LEU A 61 14.96 7.27 11.41
CA LEU A 61 14.19 7.64 10.22
C LEU A 61 15.11 7.98 9.04
N GLU A 62 16.16 8.75 9.28
CA GLU A 62 17.18 9.10 8.29
C GLU A 62 17.92 7.86 7.78
N GLU A 63 18.25 6.89 8.62
CA GLU A 63 18.88 5.65 8.21
C GLU A 63 18.00 4.86 7.21
N TYR A 64 16.72 4.66 7.53
CA TYR A 64 15.80 3.98 6.60
C TYR A 64 15.57 4.78 5.31
N ASN A 65 15.56 6.10 5.38
CA ASN A 65 15.44 6.96 4.22
C ASN A 65 16.69 6.88 3.33
N GLN A 66 17.89 6.79 3.90
CA GLN A 66 19.11 6.53 3.13
C GLN A 66 19.11 5.12 2.52
N GLN A 67 18.61 4.10 3.22
CA GLN A 67 18.47 2.76 2.63
C GLN A 67 17.52 2.77 1.43
N SER A 68 16.48 3.60 1.46
CA SER A 68 15.50 3.75 0.37
C SER A 68 16.12 4.32 -0.92
N LEU A 69 17.26 5.01 -0.83
CA LEU A 69 18.01 5.53 -1.98
C LEU A 69 18.39 4.41 -2.95
N ASN A 70 18.99 3.34 -2.41
CA ASN A 70 19.42 2.20 -3.20
C ASN A 70 18.22 1.50 -3.86
N ASP A 71 17.09 1.44 -3.16
CA ASP A 71 15.87 0.82 -3.68
C ASP A 71 15.29 1.62 -4.86
N ILE A 72 15.30 2.96 -4.77
CA ILE A 72 14.92 3.85 -5.88
C ILE A 72 15.87 3.67 -7.07
N MET A 73 17.19 3.72 -6.83
CA MET A 73 18.20 3.61 -7.89
C MET A 73 18.14 2.26 -8.63
N ASN A 74 17.81 1.19 -7.92
CA ASN A 74 17.70 -0.16 -8.48
C ASN A 74 16.27 -0.51 -8.96
N ASN A 75 15.36 0.46 -8.98
CA ASN A 75 13.94 0.27 -9.33
C ASN A 75 13.26 -0.86 -8.53
N ASN A 76 13.65 -1.02 -7.26
CA ASN A 76 13.11 -2.00 -6.35
C ASN A 76 11.98 -1.40 -5.51
N PHE A 77 10.83 -1.17 -6.16
CA PHE A 77 9.67 -0.53 -5.54
C PHE A 77 9.17 -1.24 -4.27
N VAL A 78 9.36 -2.56 -4.19
CA VAL A 78 8.91 -3.39 -3.08
C VAL A 78 9.73 -3.14 -1.82
N GLU A 79 11.06 -3.17 -1.94
CA GLU A 79 11.94 -2.84 -0.82
C GLU A 79 11.78 -1.37 -0.42
N TYR A 80 11.62 -0.46 -1.39
CA TYR A 80 11.28 0.92 -1.10
C TYR A 80 10.01 1.02 -0.23
N CYS A 81 8.91 0.35 -0.62
CA CYS A 81 7.69 0.31 0.18
C CYS A 81 7.92 -0.28 1.58
N ARG A 82 8.79 -1.29 1.72
CA ARG A 82 9.14 -1.86 3.03
C ARG A 82 9.89 -0.84 3.91
N LYS A 83 10.83 -0.08 3.35
CA LYS A 83 11.56 0.95 4.11
C LYS A 83 10.66 2.11 4.51
N ILE A 84 9.81 2.59 3.61
CA ILE A 84 8.82 3.63 3.92
C ILE A 84 7.81 3.13 4.97
N TYR A 85 7.36 1.88 4.85
CA TYR A 85 6.48 1.27 5.86
C TYR A 85 7.10 1.25 7.26
N LEU A 86 8.40 0.94 7.39
CA LEU A 86 9.09 0.96 8.69
C LEU A 86 9.09 2.37 9.30
N GLN A 87 9.32 3.39 8.48
CA GLN A 87 9.23 4.79 8.94
C GLN A 87 7.81 5.14 9.39
N ILE A 88 6.78 4.76 8.61
CA ILE A 88 5.37 4.95 8.99
C ILE A 88 5.08 4.26 10.33
N GLU A 89 5.52 3.01 10.50
CA GLU A 89 5.29 2.25 11.73
C GLU A 89 5.93 2.92 12.95
N ILE A 90 7.19 3.36 12.83
CA ILE A 90 7.90 4.09 13.88
C ILE A 90 7.13 5.37 14.24
N LEU A 91 6.77 6.17 13.23
CA LEU A 91 6.07 7.43 13.39
C LEU A 91 4.68 7.26 14.05
N VAL A 92 3.88 6.29 13.57
CA VAL A 92 2.59 5.94 14.19
C VAL A 92 2.80 5.51 15.64
N ASN A 93 3.78 4.66 15.91
CA ASN A 93 4.03 4.17 17.27
C ASN A 93 4.45 5.32 18.19
N THR A 94 5.33 6.22 17.76
CA THR A 94 5.68 7.43 18.51
C THR A 94 4.44 8.25 18.83
N PHE A 95 3.59 8.49 17.83
CA PHE A 95 2.34 9.22 18.02
C PHE A 95 1.43 8.54 19.05
N ILE A 96 1.21 7.23 18.94
CA ILE A 96 0.33 6.48 19.83
C ILE A 96 0.87 6.45 21.27
N ILE A 97 2.19 6.26 21.46
CA ILE A 97 2.80 6.29 22.80
C ILE A 97 2.53 7.64 23.47
N GLN A 98 2.76 8.73 22.76
CA GLN A 98 2.66 10.06 23.33
C GLN A 98 1.19 10.48 23.56
N LYS A 99 0.26 10.10 22.67
CA LYS A 99 -1.15 10.47 22.80
C LYS A 99 -2.00 9.56 23.67
N TYR A 100 -1.78 8.26 23.58
CA TYR A 100 -2.64 7.25 24.19
C TYR A 100 -1.89 6.39 25.22
N GLY A 101 -0.57 6.54 25.35
CA GLY A 101 0.25 5.82 26.32
C GLY A 101 0.85 4.53 25.76
N TYR A 102 1.99 4.14 26.33
CA TYR A 102 2.82 3.02 25.89
C TYR A 102 2.10 1.65 25.87
N ASN A 103 1.19 1.41 26.84
CA ASN A 103 0.47 0.14 26.99
C ASN A 103 -0.33 -0.25 25.74
N ASN A 104 -0.77 0.74 24.96
CA ASN A 104 -1.52 0.52 23.73
C ASN A 104 -0.66 -0.14 22.64
N ILE A 105 0.65 0.09 22.61
CA ILE A 105 1.53 -0.55 21.62
C ILE A 105 1.77 -2.03 21.90
N GLN A 106 1.66 -2.43 23.16
CA GLN A 106 1.84 -3.82 23.57
C GLN A 106 0.55 -4.64 23.49
N ASP A 107 -0.60 -4.01 23.27
CA ASP A 107 -1.86 -4.72 23.07
C ASP A 107 -1.91 -5.37 21.68
N ASN A 108 -1.90 -6.72 21.66
CA ASN A 108 -2.02 -7.52 20.45
C ASN A 108 -3.35 -7.30 19.71
N ASN A 109 -4.40 -6.85 20.42
CA ASN A 109 -5.69 -6.51 19.80
C ASN A 109 -5.68 -5.12 19.17
N TYR A 110 -4.70 -4.26 19.52
CA TYR A 110 -4.55 -2.95 18.93
C TYR A 110 -3.64 -3.01 17.70
N THR A 111 -4.23 -3.51 16.61
CA THR A 111 -3.53 -3.74 15.34
C THR A 111 -2.94 -2.46 14.74
N LYS A 112 -1.91 -2.60 13.90
CA LYS A 112 -1.25 -1.48 13.21
C LYS A 112 -2.22 -0.64 12.39
N ILE A 113 -3.19 -1.28 11.72
CA ILE A 113 -4.21 -0.56 10.95
C ILE A 113 -5.15 0.27 11.84
N ARG A 114 -5.41 -0.21 13.07
CA ARG A 114 -6.24 0.52 14.04
C ARG A 114 -5.48 1.71 14.62
N ARG A 115 -4.18 1.57 14.92
CA ARG A 115 -3.31 2.68 15.32
C ARG A 115 -3.26 3.78 14.26
N LEU A 116 -3.10 3.39 12.99
CA LEU A 116 -3.16 4.33 11.88
C LEU A 116 -4.54 5.01 11.80
N GLN A 117 -5.63 4.27 11.97
CA GLN A 117 -6.98 4.84 11.96
C GLN A 117 -7.17 5.86 13.07
N ASP A 118 -6.67 5.62 14.28
CA ASP A 118 -6.81 6.56 15.40
C ASP A 118 -6.00 7.85 15.16
N PHE A 119 -4.83 7.76 14.52
CA PHE A 119 -4.16 8.96 14.00
C PHE A 119 -5.07 9.71 13.02
N PHE A 120 -5.64 9.02 12.03
CA PHE A 120 -6.50 9.66 11.03
C PHE A 120 -7.82 10.19 11.60
N TYR A 121 -8.37 9.57 12.65
CA TYR A 121 -9.52 10.10 13.38
C TYR A 121 -9.19 11.46 13.95
N LEU A 122 -8.00 11.63 14.52
CA LEU A 122 -7.59 12.89 15.12
C LEU A 122 -7.37 13.96 14.04
N VAL A 123 -6.58 13.69 13.00
CA VAL A 123 -6.24 14.69 11.96
C VAL A 123 -7.42 15.07 11.06
N ARG A 124 -8.49 14.26 11.02
CA ARG A 124 -9.71 14.51 10.24
C ARG A 124 -10.91 14.94 11.10
N GLY A 125 -10.68 15.32 12.36
CA GLY A 125 -11.71 15.92 13.21
C GLY A 125 -12.76 14.93 13.72
N GLY A 126 -12.35 13.69 14.00
CA GLY A 126 -13.14 12.66 14.68
C GLY A 126 -13.36 11.39 13.85
N GLU A 127 -13.68 10.30 14.56
CA GLU A 127 -13.93 8.97 13.98
C GLU A 127 -15.07 8.99 12.94
N GLU A 128 -16.17 9.67 13.23
CA GLU A 128 -17.32 9.73 12.32
C GLU A 128 -16.97 10.43 10.99
N ASN A 129 -16.22 11.53 11.08
CA ASN A 129 -15.82 12.31 9.91
C ASN A 129 -14.88 11.48 9.02
N PHE A 130 -13.89 10.84 9.63
CA PHE A 130 -13.00 9.96 8.90
C PHE A 130 -13.74 8.75 8.32
N LYS A 131 -14.63 8.06 9.05
CA LYS A 131 -15.39 6.91 8.51
C LYS A 131 -16.18 7.28 7.25
N LYS A 132 -16.70 8.51 7.17
CA LYS A 132 -17.42 9.01 5.98
C LYS A 132 -16.49 9.32 4.81
N SER A 133 -15.27 9.79 5.07
CA SER A 133 -14.31 10.24 4.04
C SER A 133 -13.21 9.24 3.71
N LYS A 134 -13.01 8.19 4.50
CA LYS A 134 -11.89 7.22 4.43
C LYS A 134 -11.64 6.68 3.03
N TYR A 135 -12.70 6.36 2.29
CA TYR A 135 -12.61 5.82 0.92
C TYR A 135 -12.23 6.87 -0.15
N LYS A 136 -12.11 8.14 0.23
CA LYS A 136 -11.69 9.26 -0.61
C LYS A 136 -10.39 9.91 -0.12
N ASP A 137 -9.93 9.58 1.09
CA ASP A 137 -8.72 10.11 1.69
C ASP A 137 -7.48 9.54 0.98
N LYS A 138 -6.75 10.41 0.27
CA LYS A 138 -5.65 10.01 -0.61
C LYS A 138 -4.43 9.58 0.17
N GLU A 139 -4.15 10.26 1.27
CA GLU A 139 -3.03 10.00 2.16
C GLU A 139 -3.23 8.65 2.86
N TYR A 140 -4.42 8.41 3.41
CA TYR A 140 -4.78 7.13 4.02
C TYR A 140 -4.64 5.99 3.02
N LYS A 141 -5.20 6.14 1.80
CA LYS A 141 -5.09 5.13 0.74
C LYS A 141 -3.64 4.82 0.40
N THR A 142 -2.84 5.85 0.17
CA THR A 142 -1.42 5.71 -0.20
C THR A 142 -0.66 4.97 0.90
N ILE A 143 -0.83 5.36 2.17
CA ILE A 143 -0.22 4.67 3.31
C ILE A 143 -0.68 3.22 3.35
N THR A 144 -1.99 2.95 3.28
CA THR A 144 -2.49 1.57 3.35
C THR A 144 -2.01 0.70 2.18
N HIS A 145 -1.84 1.24 0.98
CA HIS A 145 -1.27 0.49 -0.14
C HIS A 145 0.20 0.14 0.09
N ILE A 146 0.99 1.04 0.67
CA ILE A 146 2.37 0.75 1.09
C ILE A 146 2.38 -0.40 2.11
N MET A 147 1.47 -0.36 3.11
CA MET A 147 1.32 -1.45 4.08
C MET A 147 0.94 -2.78 3.42
N ASP A 148 -0.04 -2.78 2.51
CA ASP A 148 -0.49 -3.97 1.80
C ASP A 148 0.64 -4.57 0.94
N ILE A 149 1.39 -3.75 0.19
CA ILE A 149 2.52 -4.24 -0.63
C ILE A 149 3.60 -4.86 0.26
N ARG A 150 3.95 -4.20 1.37
CA ARG A 150 4.91 -4.74 2.34
C ARG A 150 4.44 -6.10 2.86
N ASP A 151 3.18 -6.19 3.28
CA ASP A 151 2.63 -7.42 3.85
C ASP A 151 2.59 -8.55 2.83
N ILE A 152 2.18 -8.28 1.58
CA ILE A 152 2.22 -9.28 0.52
C ILE A 152 3.67 -9.74 0.31
N ALA A 153 4.62 -8.81 0.19
CA ALA A 153 6.00 -9.15 -0.06
C ALA A 153 6.65 -9.93 1.09
N SER A 154 6.21 -9.74 2.34
CA SER A 154 6.79 -10.41 3.52
C SER A 154 6.37 -11.87 3.70
N HIS A 155 5.37 -12.35 2.97
CA HIS A 155 4.92 -13.74 3.05
C HIS A 155 5.29 -14.50 1.77
N THR A 156 5.82 -15.71 1.94
CA THR A 156 6.05 -16.65 0.85
C THR A 156 4.72 -17.12 0.26
N ASP A 157 4.64 -17.21 -1.06
CA ASP A 157 3.45 -17.75 -1.71
C ASP A 157 3.54 -19.27 -1.86
N TYR A 158 2.65 -19.98 -1.19
CA TYR A 158 2.58 -21.44 -1.27
C TYR A 158 2.05 -21.93 -2.63
N ASN A 159 1.45 -21.05 -3.43
CA ASN A 159 0.84 -21.36 -4.73
C ASN A 159 1.73 -20.94 -5.93
N GLY A 160 2.97 -20.48 -5.69
CA GLY A 160 3.93 -20.12 -6.72
C GLY A 160 3.63 -18.83 -7.49
N LYS A 161 2.70 -18.00 -7.02
CA LYS A 161 2.31 -16.73 -7.67
C LYS A 161 3.38 -15.67 -7.51
N SER A 162 3.57 -14.89 -8.57
CA SER A 162 4.40 -13.69 -8.57
C SER A 162 3.84 -12.61 -7.64
N LEU A 163 4.69 -11.66 -7.23
CA LEU A 163 4.25 -10.56 -6.40
C LEU A 163 3.15 -9.71 -7.07
N ALA A 164 3.28 -9.44 -8.37
CA ALA A 164 2.30 -8.67 -9.14
C ALA A 164 0.92 -9.34 -9.14
N GLU A 165 0.87 -10.67 -9.31
CA GLU A 165 -0.38 -11.43 -9.21
C GLU A 165 -0.98 -11.34 -7.82
N ARG A 166 -0.16 -11.44 -6.77
CA ARG A 166 -0.64 -11.37 -5.38
C ARG A 166 -1.17 -9.97 -5.03
N VAL A 167 -0.56 -8.92 -5.57
CA VAL A 167 -1.05 -7.53 -5.47
C VAL A 167 -2.38 -7.37 -6.19
N ASP A 168 -2.51 -7.88 -7.41
CA ASP A 168 -3.79 -7.87 -8.14
C ASP A 168 -4.86 -8.62 -7.35
N LEU A 169 -4.52 -9.81 -6.84
CA LEU A 169 -5.41 -10.64 -6.02
C LEU A 169 -5.94 -9.90 -4.79
N LYS A 170 -5.05 -9.24 -4.05
CA LYS A 170 -5.39 -8.51 -2.82
C LYS A 170 -6.34 -7.35 -3.08
N GLY A 171 -6.10 -6.58 -4.15
CA GLY A 171 -6.84 -5.36 -4.44
C GLY A 171 -8.12 -5.55 -5.26
N LYS A 172 -8.33 -6.72 -5.87
CA LYS A 172 -9.53 -6.95 -6.69
C LYS A 172 -10.78 -7.05 -5.84
N SER A 173 -11.86 -6.46 -6.35
CA SER A 173 -13.20 -6.67 -5.84
C SER A 173 -14.20 -6.84 -6.97
N ILE A 174 -15.29 -7.54 -6.68
CA ILE A 174 -16.38 -7.78 -7.64
C ILE A 174 -17.66 -7.23 -7.03
N LYS A 175 -18.41 -6.45 -7.82
CA LYS A 175 -19.68 -5.87 -7.39
C LYS A 175 -20.84 -6.51 -8.15
N ILE A 176 -21.83 -6.98 -7.42
CA ILE A 176 -23.01 -7.69 -7.93
C ILE A 176 -24.24 -6.96 -7.43
N LYS A 177 -25.19 -6.72 -8.33
CA LYS A 177 -26.49 -6.18 -8.00
C LYS A 177 -27.49 -7.32 -7.92
N LEU A 178 -28.25 -7.38 -6.83
CA LEU A 178 -29.41 -8.25 -6.68
C LEU A 178 -30.68 -7.40 -6.66
N GLN A 179 -31.72 -7.86 -7.35
CA GLN A 179 -33.04 -7.24 -7.40
C GLN A 179 -34.12 -8.30 -7.14
N LYS A 180 -35.36 -7.87 -6.84
CA LYS A 180 -36.51 -8.76 -6.57
C LYS A 180 -36.23 -9.77 -5.45
N LEU A 181 -35.46 -9.35 -4.45
CA LEU A 181 -35.20 -10.14 -3.26
C LEU A 181 -36.51 -10.41 -2.51
N LYS A 182 -36.62 -11.56 -1.84
CA LYS A 182 -37.75 -11.88 -0.96
C LYS A 182 -37.87 -10.83 0.14
N ASN A 183 -39.10 -10.54 0.55
CA ASN A 183 -39.38 -9.66 1.68
C ASN A 183 -38.68 -10.17 2.94
N ASN A 184 -38.19 -9.25 3.77
CA ASN A 184 -37.55 -9.51 5.06
C ASN A 184 -36.24 -10.32 5.01
N ILE A 185 -35.57 -10.41 3.86
CA ILE A 185 -34.23 -11.00 3.82
C ILE A 185 -33.24 -10.16 4.64
N SER A 186 -32.48 -10.83 5.50
CA SER A 186 -31.46 -10.18 6.33
C SER A 186 -30.12 -10.02 5.59
N LYS A 187 -29.30 -9.06 6.04
CA LYS A 187 -27.92 -8.91 5.53
C LYS A 187 -27.09 -10.15 5.85
N GLU A 188 -27.33 -10.76 7.00
CA GLU A 188 -26.64 -11.94 7.50
C GLU A 188 -26.92 -13.16 6.61
N GLU A 189 -28.16 -13.35 6.16
CA GLU A 189 -28.51 -14.39 5.19
C GLU A 189 -27.76 -14.22 3.86
N ILE A 190 -27.78 -13.00 3.30
CA ILE A 190 -27.07 -12.69 2.06
C ILE A 190 -25.58 -12.88 2.24
N GLN A 191 -25.01 -12.41 3.36
CA GLN A 191 -23.60 -12.57 3.68
C GLN A 191 -23.21 -14.04 3.78
N GLY A 192 -24.06 -14.86 4.41
CA GLY A 192 -23.86 -16.31 4.49
C GLY A 192 -23.74 -16.95 3.11
N ILE A 193 -24.63 -16.59 2.18
CA ILE A 193 -24.62 -17.10 0.81
C ILE A 193 -23.35 -16.68 0.05
N PHE A 194 -23.03 -15.39 0.07
CA PHE A 194 -21.93 -14.84 -0.72
C PHE A 194 -20.55 -15.04 -0.06
N SER A 195 -20.51 -15.51 1.18
CA SER A 195 -19.26 -15.91 1.83
C SER A 195 -18.54 -17.05 1.10
N GLU A 196 -19.24 -17.80 0.24
CA GLU A 196 -18.68 -18.82 -0.63
C GLU A 196 -17.56 -18.28 -1.55
N PHE A 197 -17.62 -17.01 -1.94
CA PHE A 197 -16.69 -16.42 -2.90
C PHE A 197 -15.42 -15.83 -2.29
N VAL A 198 -15.37 -15.70 -0.96
CA VAL A 198 -14.32 -14.95 -0.25
C VAL A 198 -13.61 -15.82 0.78
N LEU A 199 -12.37 -15.46 1.11
CA LEU A 199 -11.56 -16.19 2.11
C LEU A 199 -12.13 -16.05 3.52
N TYR A 200 -12.72 -14.89 3.84
CA TYR A 200 -13.23 -14.54 5.16
C TYR A 200 -14.62 -13.91 5.04
N LYS A 201 -15.54 -14.19 5.96
CA LYS A 201 -16.93 -13.67 5.92
C LYS A 201 -17.01 -12.14 5.84
N ASN A 202 -16.07 -11.43 6.44
CA ASN A 202 -15.97 -9.96 6.39
C ASN A 202 -15.56 -9.43 4.99
N GLY A 203 -15.18 -10.31 4.06
CA GLY A 203 -14.94 -9.99 2.65
C GLY A 203 -16.21 -9.73 1.84
N VAL A 204 -17.40 -9.86 2.43
CA VAL A 204 -18.67 -9.52 1.79
C VAL A 204 -19.24 -8.24 2.40
N SER A 205 -19.40 -7.20 1.60
CA SER A 205 -20.06 -5.96 2.00
C SER A 205 -21.41 -5.82 1.28
N ILE A 206 -22.46 -5.51 2.04
CA ILE A 206 -23.82 -5.40 1.52
C ILE A 206 -24.35 -3.99 1.77
N ARG A 207 -24.78 -3.34 0.68
CA ARG A 207 -25.43 -2.01 0.68
C ARG A 207 -26.74 -2.10 -0.10
N GLY A 208 -27.58 -1.08 0.00
CA GLY A 208 -28.89 -1.03 -0.69
C GLY A 208 -30.06 -0.99 0.29
N ARG A 209 -31.28 -1.12 -0.24
CA ARG A 209 -32.54 -1.11 0.50
C ARG A 209 -33.20 -2.48 0.34
N LEU A 210 -32.96 -3.34 1.32
CA LEU A 210 -33.46 -4.72 1.30
C LEU A 210 -34.99 -4.76 1.39
N GLU A 211 -35.56 -3.79 2.10
CA GLU A 211 -37.00 -3.52 2.20
C GLU A 211 -37.64 -3.17 0.85
N GLU A 212 -36.87 -2.58 -0.07
CA GLU A 212 -37.29 -2.32 -1.46
C GLU A 212 -36.90 -3.47 -2.41
N GLY A 213 -36.39 -4.59 -1.87
CA GLY A 213 -36.08 -5.79 -2.62
C GLY A 213 -34.78 -5.73 -3.43
N TYR A 214 -33.84 -4.85 -3.10
CA TYR A 214 -32.54 -4.78 -3.80
C TYR A 214 -31.33 -4.68 -2.88
N ALA A 215 -30.21 -5.23 -3.35
CA ALA A 215 -28.91 -5.18 -2.68
C ALA A 215 -27.77 -5.00 -3.68
N TYR A 216 -26.73 -4.31 -3.24
CA TYR A 216 -25.42 -4.29 -3.89
C TYR A 216 -24.45 -5.05 -2.99
N ILE A 217 -23.83 -6.07 -3.56
CA ILE A 217 -22.88 -6.95 -2.89
C ILE A 217 -21.51 -6.67 -3.46
N GLN A 218 -20.58 -6.27 -2.61
CA GLN A 218 -19.18 -6.12 -2.98
C GLN A 218 -18.35 -7.21 -2.30
N LEU A 219 -17.63 -7.99 -3.10
CA LEU A 219 -16.81 -9.11 -2.70
C LEU A 219 -15.33 -8.70 -2.72
N PHE A 220 -14.61 -8.94 -1.64
CA PHE A 220 -13.19 -8.64 -1.44
C PHE A 220 -12.45 -9.84 -0.86
N ASN A 221 -11.12 -9.90 -0.97
CA ASN A 221 -10.31 -11.05 -0.55
C ASN A 221 -10.90 -12.35 -1.14
N LEU A 222 -11.10 -12.35 -2.46
CA LEU A 222 -11.72 -13.44 -3.20
C LEU A 222 -10.91 -14.73 -3.04
N LYS A 223 -11.59 -15.88 -3.02
CA LYS A 223 -10.92 -17.16 -3.23
C LYS A 223 -10.39 -17.21 -4.67
N ASP A 224 -9.28 -17.89 -4.89
CA ASP A 224 -8.62 -18.00 -6.20
C ASP A 224 -9.57 -18.42 -7.33
N THR A 225 -10.47 -19.36 -7.05
CA THR A 225 -11.48 -19.86 -8.01
C THR A 225 -12.46 -18.79 -8.49
N TYR A 226 -12.70 -17.75 -7.70
CA TYR A 226 -13.74 -16.74 -7.96
C TYR A 226 -13.16 -15.37 -8.31
N PHE A 227 -11.90 -15.34 -8.77
CA PHE A 227 -11.25 -14.11 -9.16
C PHE A 227 -11.87 -13.45 -10.40
N ASN A 228 -12.51 -14.24 -11.26
CA ASN A 228 -13.21 -13.75 -12.43
C ASN A 228 -14.69 -13.51 -12.09
N SER A 229 -15.19 -12.30 -12.37
CA SER A 229 -16.59 -11.94 -12.20
C SER A 229 -17.53 -12.90 -12.93
N GLN A 230 -17.13 -13.37 -14.12
CA GLN A 230 -17.90 -14.35 -14.87
C GLN A 230 -18.02 -15.70 -14.15
N LEU A 231 -17.00 -16.13 -13.41
CA LEU A 231 -17.07 -17.38 -12.63
C LEU A 231 -18.06 -17.24 -11.47
N VAL A 232 -18.14 -16.05 -10.87
CA VAL A 232 -19.16 -15.75 -9.84
C VAL A 232 -20.57 -15.77 -10.45
N ILE A 233 -20.78 -15.11 -11.59
CA ILE A 233 -22.07 -15.10 -12.30
C ILE A 233 -22.46 -16.51 -12.76
N ASN A 234 -21.53 -17.28 -13.32
CA ASN A 234 -21.76 -18.66 -13.73
C ASN A 234 -22.17 -19.53 -12.53
N TYR A 235 -21.53 -19.34 -11.38
CA TYR A 235 -21.91 -20.03 -10.16
C TYR A 235 -23.34 -19.69 -9.74
N ILE A 236 -23.69 -18.40 -9.72
CA ILE A 236 -25.05 -17.95 -9.37
C ILE A 236 -26.08 -18.53 -10.35
N SER A 237 -25.79 -18.50 -11.66
CA SER A 237 -26.64 -19.07 -12.71
C SER A 237 -26.84 -20.57 -12.52
N THR A 238 -25.75 -21.31 -12.32
CA THR A 238 -25.78 -22.78 -12.16
C THR A 238 -26.56 -23.18 -10.91
N ASN A 239 -26.45 -22.38 -9.84
CA ASN A 239 -27.10 -22.64 -8.56
C ASN A 239 -28.42 -21.87 -8.41
N TYR A 240 -28.97 -21.30 -9.49
CA TYR A 240 -30.10 -20.38 -9.42
C TYR A 240 -31.29 -20.98 -8.69
N SER A 241 -31.67 -22.24 -8.96
CA SER A 241 -32.79 -22.90 -8.29
C SER A 241 -32.64 -22.95 -6.78
N ILE A 242 -31.44 -23.28 -6.28
CA ILE A 242 -31.15 -23.34 -4.84
C ILE A 242 -31.16 -21.93 -4.25
N LEU A 243 -30.51 -20.98 -4.93
CA LEU A 243 -30.43 -19.59 -4.50
C LEU A 243 -31.81 -18.93 -4.50
N ARG A 244 -32.69 -19.29 -5.43
CA ARG A 244 -34.07 -18.79 -5.52
C ARG A 244 -34.89 -19.14 -4.28
N HIS A 245 -34.71 -20.33 -3.72
CA HIS A 245 -35.36 -20.68 -2.45
C HIS A 245 -34.86 -19.84 -1.27
N ARG A 246 -33.59 -19.40 -1.31
CA ARG A 246 -32.97 -18.62 -0.23
C ARG A 246 -33.20 -17.12 -0.37
N LEU A 247 -33.13 -16.59 -1.60
CA LEU A 247 -33.14 -15.18 -1.95
C LEU A 247 -34.48 -14.68 -2.52
N GLY A 248 -35.40 -15.56 -2.92
CA GLY A 248 -36.64 -15.21 -3.62
C GLY A 248 -36.53 -15.34 -5.14
N ASN A 249 -37.49 -14.81 -5.90
CA ASN A 249 -37.43 -14.73 -7.37
C ASN A 249 -36.49 -13.59 -7.81
N PHE A 250 -35.24 -13.67 -7.35
CA PHE A 250 -34.27 -12.60 -7.51
C PHE A 250 -33.73 -12.53 -8.94
N GLU A 251 -33.35 -11.32 -9.35
CA GLU A 251 -32.53 -11.06 -10.53
C GLU A 251 -31.13 -10.67 -10.07
N TYR A 252 -30.13 -10.99 -10.88
CA TYR A 252 -28.74 -10.70 -10.57
C TYR A 252 -28.00 -10.24 -11.82
N ASP A 253 -27.20 -9.19 -11.65
CA ASP A 253 -26.33 -8.67 -12.70
C ASP A 253 -24.98 -8.29 -12.10
N LEU A 254 -23.93 -8.32 -12.93
CA LEU A 254 -22.73 -7.58 -12.61
C LEU A 254 -23.09 -6.11 -12.57
N ASP A 255 -22.64 -5.42 -11.54
CA ASP A 255 -22.77 -3.98 -11.52
C ASP A 255 -21.98 -3.39 -12.70
N ASN A 256 -22.58 -2.46 -13.43
CA ASN A 256 -21.94 -1.82 -14.58
C ASN A 256 -20.64 -1.10 -14.15
N ASP A 257 -20.62 -0.57 -12.92
CA ASP A 257 -19.47 0.09 -12.33
C ASP A 257 -18.70 -0.88 -11.43
N GLN A 258 -17.89 -1.75 -12.04
CA GLN A 258 -16.97 -2.59 -11.29
C GLN A 258 -15.89 -1.72 -10.60
N PRO A 259 -15.56 -1.99 -9.33
CA PRO A 259 -14.54 -1.21 -8.63
C PRO A 259 -13.16 -1.39 -9.28
N LEU A 260 -12.42 -0.30 -9.43
CA LEU A 260 -11.05 -0.33 -9.92
C LEU A 260 -10.12 -0.97 -8.88
N ASN A 261 -9.13 -1.73 -9.35
CA ASN A 261 -8.07 -2.25 -8.50
C ASN A 261 -7.03 -1.15 -8.24
N GLU A 262 -7.34 -0.25 -7.30
CA GLU A 262 -6.47 0.89 -6.97
C GLU A 262 -5.10 0.47 -6.42
N LEU A 263 -5.01 -0.68 -5.74
CA LEU A 263 -3.76 -1.23 -5.22
C LEU A 263 -2.83 -1.67 -6.36
N LYS A 264 -3.38 -2.37 -7.37
CA LYS A 264 -2.65 -2.75 -8.58
C LYS A 264 -2.18 -1.52 -9.33
N ALA A 265 -3.06 -0.54 -9.56
CA ALA A 265 -2.71 0.70 -10.24
C ALA A 265 -1.56 1.44 -9.50
N PHE A 266 -1.61 1.47 -8.17
CA PHE A 266 -0.55 2.04 -7.35
C PHE A 266 0.79 1.29 -7.49
N PHE A 267 0.75 -0.05 -7.49
CA PHE A 267 1.94 -0.89 -7.65
C PHE A 267 2.56 -0.81 -9.04
N GLU A 268 1.75 -0.66 -10.08
CA GLU A 268 2.22 -0.50 -11.47
C GLU A 268 2.76 0.90 -11.74
N GLN A 269 2.17 1.94 -11.15
CA GLN A 269 2.60 3.33 -11.34
C GLN A 269 3.95 3.62 -10.67
N GLN A 270 4.23 2.99 -9.53
CA GLN A 270 5.48 3.19 -8.76
C GLN A 270 5.78 4.67 -8.49
N ASP A 271 4.77 5.44 -8.08
CA ASP A 271 4.87 6.90 -7.90
C ASP A 271 5.62 7.28 -6.61
N TYR A 272 6.94 7.21 -6.65
CA TYR A 272 7.84 7.58 -5.55
C TYR A 272 7.62 9.02 -5.05
N GLN A 273 7.26 9.93 -5.96
CA GLN A 273 7.05 11.35 -5.62
C GLN A 273 5.76 11.53 -4.80
N LYS A 274 4.67 10.86 -5.19
CA LYS A 274 3.43 10.84 -4.39
C LYS A 274 3.66 10.26 -3.01
N ILE A 275 4.48 9.22 -2.89
CA ILE A 275 4.82 8.61 -1.60
C ILE A 275 5.60 9.62 -0.75
N LYS A 276 6.62 10.29 -1.29
CA LYS A 276 7.35 11.36 -0.59
C LYS A 276 6.41 12.47 -0.10
N TYR A 277 5.51 12.97 -0.95
CA TYR A 277 4.56 14.01 -0.53
C TYR A 277 3.64 13.54 0.59
N THR A 278 3.14 12.30 0.50
CA THR A 278 2.31 11.70 1.55
C THR A 278 3.08 11.58 2.85
N MET A 279 4.35 11.15 2.80
CA MET A 279 5.19 11.04 3.98
C MET A 279 5.51 12.39 4.60
N ASN A 280 5.78 13.42 3.79
CA ASN A 280 6.00 14.76 4.29
C ASN A 280 4.79 15.30 5.05
N TRP A 281 3.60 15.18 4.45
CA TRP A 281 2.35 15.51 5.13
C TRP A 281 2.19 14.70 6.43
N PHE A 282 2.45 13.40 6.39
CA PHE A 282 2.28 12.52 7.53
C PHE A 282 3.15 12.91 8.72
N ILE A 283 4.43 13.21 8.49
CA ILE A 283 5.38 13.67 9.52
C ILE A 283 4.98 15.05 10.07
N GLN A 284 4.52 15.94 9.19
CA GLN A 284 4.06 17.26 9.59
C GLN A 284 2.85 17.17 10.53
N GLU A 285 1.84 16.38 10.19
CA GLU A 285 0.65 16.24 11.03
C GLU A 285 0.94 15.54 12.36
N ILE A 286 1.87 14.59 12.38
CA ILE A 286 2.35 14.03 13.65
C ILE A 286 2.91 15.15 14.53
N GLY A 287 3.80 15.99 14.01
CA GLY A 287 4.35 17.14 14.73
C GLY A 287 3.27 18.11 15.23
N ASN A 288 2.34 18.50 14.35
CA ASN A 288 1.24 19.41 14.67
C ASN A 288 0.37 18.92 15.83
N HIS A 289 0.25 17.59 15.96
CA HIS A 289 -0.58 17.00 16.99
C HIS A 289 0.20 16.58 18.22
N LEU A 290 1.51 16.38 18.16
CA LEU A 290 2.32 16.07 19.35
C LEU A 290 2.76 17.30 20.14
N ASN A 291 2.87 18.45 19.48
CA ASN A 291 3.19 19.75 20.09
C ASN A 291 1.97 20.44 20.72
#